data_AF-A0A257M2E1-F1
#
_entry.id   AF-A0A257M2E1-F1
#
_cell.length_a   1.000
_cell.length_b   1.000
_cell.length_c   1.000
_cell.angle_alpha   90.00
_cell.angle_beta   90.00
_cell.angle_gamma   90.00
#
_symmetry.space_group_name_H-M   'P 1'
#
loop_
_entity.id
_entity.type
_entity.pdbx_description
1 polymer ?
#
loop_
_entity_poly.entity_id
_entity_poly.type
_entity_poly.pdbx_seq_one_letter_code
_entity_poly.pdbx_strand_id
1 'polypeptide(L)'
;MRRDEGNLPDMITRYRGLLAKGKDLSVKIEAEANYFIGWGQAKTNSTADSVEFLEKARKLHPETYKKHAGLLLALGYFTSKNLAKLTEEIDLAIKEGYAEDLPDQSLQWAGREAYFAGKYAAASRFLERVANLDEPRETPKEVWRYLTKALVETGKFEEALKTVENLIPMEDNQTQKADALLDKGRALLGLKRDDEARKSVDAALELRPEGRIGGGVRMLSGELKLRAGEAEAAGADFLYVVSFIDDRDLKPSALWKLSQALSKKGDSAGAAKYQEQLAKEFPAWKPAGE
;
A
#
# COMPACT_ATOMS: atom_id res chain seq x y z
N MET A 1 22.77 -23.97 27.68
CA MET A 1 21.94 -25.20 27.58
C MET A 1 21.70 -25.45 26.10
N ARG A 2 21.99 -26.66 25.58
CA ARG A 2 21.87 -26.93 24.14
C ARG A 2 20.41 -26.97 23.69
N ARG A 3 20.24 -26.59 22.42
CA ARG A 3 19.02 -26.50 21.62
C ARG A 3 18.47 -27.90 21.35
N ASP A 4 17.91 -28.57 22.36
CA ASP A 4 17.12 -29.79 22.14
C ASP A 4 15.70 -29.36 21.78
N GLU A 5 15.41 -29.35 20.48
CA GLU A 5 14.12 -28.97 19.87
C GLU A 5 12.94 -29.87 20.30
N GLY A 6 13.17 -30.86 21.15
CA GLY A 6 12.19 -31.89 21.51
C GLY A 6 11.05 -31.45 22.45
N ASN A 7 11.20 -30.36 23.22
CA ASN A 7 10.13 -29.87 24.10
C ASN A 7 10.21 -28.35 24.35
N LEU A 8 9.64 -27.55 23.44
CA LEU A 8 9.58 -26.09 23.54
C LEU A 8 8.85 -25.59 24.81
N PRO A 9 7.69 -26.15 25.22
CA PRO A 9 7.05 -25.79 26.49
C PRO A 9 7.96 -25.94 27.73
N ASP A 10 8.71 -27.04 27.83
CA ASP A 10 9.63 -27.26 28.95
C ASP A 10 10.77 -26.24 28.96
N MET A 11 11.33 -25.94 27.77
CA MET A 11 12.38 -24.93 27.62
C MET A 11 11.89 -23.55 28.09
N ILE A 12 10.69 -23.13 27.65
CA ILE A 12 10.09 -21.87 28.07
C ILE A 12 9.93 -21.84 29.60
N THR A 13 9.45 -22.93 30.19
CA THR A 13 9.25 -23.06 31.64
C THR A 13 10.58 -22.92 32.40
N ARG A 14 11.66 -23.54 31.91
CA ARG A 14 13.00 -23.45 32.51
C ARG A 14 13.55 -22.03 32.48
N TYR A 15 13.45 -21.33 31.35
CA TYR A 15 13.94 -19.96 31.25
C TYR A 15 13.08 -18.97 32.06
N ARG A 16 11.76 -19.16 32.13
CA ARG A 16 10.91 -18.37 33.04
C ARG A 16 11.29 -18.59 34.51
N GLY A 17 11.56 -19.84 34.89
CA GLY A 17 12.06 -20.20 36.22
C GLY A 17 13.43 -19.59 36.53
N LEU A 18 14.32 -19.50 35.53
CA LEU A 18 15.62 -18.82 35.66
C LEU A 18 15.44 -17.33 35.94
N LEU A 19 14.61 -16.64 35.15
CA LEU A 19 14.32 -15.21 35.33
C LEU A 19 13.68 -14.92 36.70
N ALA A 20 12.78 -15.79 37.18
CA ALA A 20 12.10 -15.62 38.47
C ALA A 20 13.04 -15.77 39.69
N LYS A 21 14.09 -16.60 39.60
CA LYS A 21 15.07 -16.83 40.68
C LYS A 21 16.21 -15.80 40.71
N GLY A 22 16.36 -15.04 39.62
CA GLY A 22 17.61 -14.40 39.22
C GLY A 22 17.92 -13.05 39.86
N LYS A 23 18.20 -13.01 41.17
CA LYS A 23 18.66 -11.76 41.81
C LYS A 23 20.01 -11.24 41.30
N ASP A 24 20.81 -12.07 40.61
CA ASP A 24 22.16 -11.71 40.10
C ASP A 24 22.46 -12.25 38.69
N LEU A 25 21.46 -12.32 37.79
CA LEU A 25 21.73 -12.75 36.41
C LEU A 25 22.55 -11.70 35.66
N SER A 26 23.59 -12.14 34.94
CA SER A 26 24.28 -11.25 34.01
C SER A 26 23.33 -10.80 32.89
N VAL A 27 23.52 -9.57 32.39
CA VAL A 27 22.73 -9.00 31.28
C VAL A 27 22.68 -9.93 30.07
N LYS A 28 23.78 -10.64 29.78
CA LYS A 28 23.86 -11.60 28.67
C LYS A 28 22.95 -12.81 28.89
N ILE A 29 22.94 -13.38 30.11
CA ILE A 29 22.07 -14.52 30.45
C ILE A 29 20.61 -14.08 30.47
N GLU A 30 20.32 -12.88 30.97
CA GLU A 30 18.97 -12.33 30.95
C GLU A 30 18.48 -12.13 29.50
N ALA A 31 19.31 -11.57 28.63
CA ALA A 31 19.00 -11.42 27.21
C ALA A 31 18.74 -12.77 26.53
N GLU A 32 19.60 -13.76 26.79
CA GLU A 32 19.47 -15.12 26.27
C GLU A 32 18.17 -15.81 26.72
N ALA A 33 17.85 -15.73 28.01
CA ALA A 33 16.63 -16.30 28.55
C ALA A 33 15.37 -15.66 27.92
N ASN A 34 15.35 -14.33 27.80
CA ASN A 34 14.26 -13.62 27.13
C ASN A 34 14.15 -14.02 25.65
N TYR A 35 15.27 -14.11 24.92
CA TYR A 35 15.25 -14.50 23.52
C TYR A 35 14.67 -15.90 23.33
N PHE A 36 15.09 -16.89 24.12
CA PHE A 36 14.60 -18.26 23.98
C PHE A 36 13.14 -18.44 24.43
N ILE A 37 12.67 -17.68 25.42
CA ILE A 37 11.24 -17.65 25.76
C ILE A 37 10.44 -17.13 24.56
N GLY A 38 10.83 -15.98 24.00
CA GLY A 38 10.16 -15.39 22.85
C GLY A 38 10.21 -16.28 21.61
N TRP A 39 11.39 -16.83 21.28
CA TRP A 39 11.54 -17.78 20.18
C TRP A 39 10.66 -19.02 20.37
N GLY A 40 10.62 -19.60 21.58
CA GLY A 40 9.75 -20.72 21.90
C GLY A 40 8.28 -20.40 21.68
N GLN A 41 7.81 -19.26 22.21
CA GLN A 41 6.42 -18.80 22.04
C GLN A 41 6.05 -18.58 20.57
N ALA A 42 6.94 -17.97 19.79
CA ALA A 42 6.74 -17.76 18.35
C ALA A 42 6.66 -19.09 17.58
N LYS A 43 7.31 -20.16 18.05
CA LYS A 43 7.25 -21.50 17.45
C LYS A 43 6.05 -22.34 17.92
N THR A 44 5.47 -22.05 19.08
CA THR A 44 4.30 -22.76 19.62
C THR A 44 2.97 -22.05 19.36
N ASN A 45 2.89 -21.25 18.30
CA ASN A 45 1.68 -20.50 17.89
C ASN A 45 1.20 -19.44 18.92
N SER A 46 2.09 -18.98 19.80
CA SER A 46 1.86 -17.88 20.75
C SER A 46 2.68 -16.65 20.36
N THR A 47 2.69 -16.31 19.06
CA THR A 47 3.59 -15.30 18.51
C THR A 47 3.37 -13.91 19.10
N ALA A 48 2.13 -13.50 19.39
CA ALA A 48 1.86 -12.21 20.04
C ALA A 48 2.51 -12.11 21.42
N ASP A 49 2.47 -13.19 22.21
CA ASP A 49 3.05 -13.25 23.56
C ASP A 49 4.59 -13.25 23.55
N SER A 50 5.20 -13.53 22.40
CA SER A 50 6.65 -13.50 22.25
C SER A 50 7.24 -12.09 22.26
N VAL A 51 6.45 -11.09 21.89
CA VAL A 51 6.92 -9.73 21.59
C VAL A 51 7.64 -9.11 22.79
N GLU A 52 7.05 -9.17 23.98
CA GLU A 52 7.64 -8.57 25.20
C GLU A 52 9.04 -9.14 25.49
N PHE A 53 9.17 -10.47 25.41
CA PHE A 53 10.44 -11.16 25.66
C PHE A 53 11.47 -10.84 24.57
N LEU A 54 11.06 -10.79 23.31
CA LEU A 54 11.96 -10.47 22.19
C LEU A 54 12.45 -9.02 22.23
N GLU A 55 11.57 -8.06 22.55
CA GLU A 55 11.94 -6.66 22.75
C GLU A 55 12.95 -6.53 23.90
N LYS A 56 12.71 -7.23 25.02
CA LYS A 56 13.61 -7.22 26.16
C LYS A 56 14.97 -7.83 25.82
N ALA A 57 15.00 -8.97 25.11
CA ALA A 57 16.25 -9.58 24.66
C ALA A 57 17.07 -8.63 23.77
N ARG A 58 16.42 -7.99 22.79
CA ARG A 58 17.05 -7.02 21.90
C ARG A 58 17.56 -5.79 22.65
N LYS A 59 16.79 -5.28 23.61
CA LYS A 59 17.19 -4.13 24.44
C LYS A 59 18.43 -4.42 25.28
N LEU A 60 18.50 -5.63 25.87
CA LEU A 60 19.61 -6.02 26.73
C LEU A 60 20.89 -6.34 25.95
N HIS A 61 20.77 -6.88 24.74
CA HIS A 61 21.94 -7.30 23.95
C HIS A 61 21.73 -7.10 22.43
N PRO A 62 21.70 -5.84 21.95
CA PRO A 62 21.34 -5.52 20.57
C PRO A 62 22.31 -6.13 19.55
N GLU A 63 23.62 -6.16 19.83
CA GLU A 63 24.63 -6.73 18.92
C GLU A 63 24.36 -8.20 18.54
N THR A 64 23.70 -8.95 19.42
CA THR A 64 23.33 -10.36 19.14
C THR A 64 21.92 -10.47 18.57
N TYR A 65 20.96 -9.77 19.18
CA TYR A 65 19.54 -10.03 18.97
C TYR A 65 18.85 -9.06 18.02
N LYS A 66 19.53 -8.03 17.49
CA LYS A 66 18.93 -7.08 16.55
C LYS A 66 18.20 -7.77 15.40
N LYS A 67 18.93 -8.57 14.60
CA LYS A 67 18.34 -9.36 13.50
C LYS A 67 17.49 -10.52 14.04
N HIS A 68 18.06 -11.37 14.90
CA HIS A 68 17.40 -12.60 15.36
C HIS A 68 16.05 -12.38 16.05
N ALA A 69 15.96 -11.38 16.93
CA ALA A 69 14.69 -10.99 17.53
C ALA A 69 13.84 -10.18 16.56
N GLY A 70 14.44 -9.33 15.72
CA GLY A 70 13.73 -8.51 14.73
C GLY A 70 12.83 -9.32 13.79
N LEU A 71 13.33 -10.45 13.26
CA LEU A 71 12.53 -11.33 12.40
C LEU A 71 11.28 -11.87 13.10
N LEU A 72 11.41 -12.24 14.38
CA LEU A 72 10.30 -12.76 15.18
C LEU A 72 9.37 -11.64 15.66
N LEU A 73 9.90 -10.45 15.92
CA LEU A 73 9.13 -9.26 16.26
C LEU A 73 8.24 -8.82 15.10
N ALA A 74 8.77 -8.83 13.88
CA ALA A 74 7.96 -8.56 12.68
C ALA A 74 6.77 -9.52 12.57
N LEU A 75 7.01 -10.83 12.79
CA LEU A 75 5.93 -11.82 12.84
C LEU A 75 4.95 -11.55 13.99
N GLY A 76 5.46 -11.23 15.19
CA GLY A 76 4.67 -10.87 16.36
C GLY A 76 3.73 -9.69 16.08
N TYR A 77 4.28 -8.57 15.59
CA TYR A 77 3.52 -7.37 15.26
C TYR A 77 2.51 -7.60 14.13
N PHE A 78 2.86 -8.43 13.13
CA PHE A 78 1.93 -8.85 12.09
C PHE A 78 0.75 -9.64 12.69
N THR A 79 1.01 -10.67 13.50
CA THR A 79 -0.06 -11.49 14.11
C THR A 79 -0.93 -10.70 15.07
N SER A 80 -0.37 -9.70 15.76
CA SER A 80 -1.12 -8.78 16.62
C SER A 80 -1.76 -7.61 15.86
N LYS A 81 -1.64 -7.55 14.53
CA LYS A 81 -2.10 -6.45 13.66
C LYS A 81 -1.62 -5.06 14.10
N ASN A 82 -0.41 -4.98 14.65
CA ASN A 82 0.21 -3.73 15.08
C ASN A 82 1.03 -3.11 13.94
N LEU A 83 0.36 -2.38 13.05
CA LEU A 83 0.99 -1.75 11.88
C LEU A 83 2.10 -0.76 12.25
N ALA A 84 1.93 0.00 13.34
CA ALA A 84 2.91 1.00 13.76
C ALA A 84 4.24 0.33 14.13
N LYS A 85 4.19 -0.69 14.99
CA LYS A 85 5.40 -1.43 15.38
C LYS A 85 6.00 -2.24 14.25
N LEU A 86 5.18 -2.83 13.39
CA LEU A 86 5.68 -3.53 12.21
C LEU A 86 6.39 -2.57 11.25
N THR A 87 5.87 -1.35 11.06
CA THR A 87 6.52 -0.30 10.26
C THR A 87 7.88 0.07 10.84
N GLU A 88 7.98 0.31 12.15
CA GLU A 88 9.25 0.57 12.84
C GLU A 88 10.26 -0.58 12.65
N GLU A 89 9.81 -1.83 12.72
CA GLU A 89 10.66 -3.00 12.51
C GLU A 89 11.15 -3.12 11.07
N ILE A 90 10.29 -2.89 10.08
CA ILE A 90 10.68 -2.92 8.67
C ILE A 90 11.69 -1.79 8.37
N ASP A 91 11.47 -0.59 8.92
CA ASP A 91 12.40 0.53 8.80
C ASP A 91 13.78 0.19 9.38
N LEU A 92 13.81 -0.43 10.56
CA LEU A 92 15.05 -0.89 11.18
C LEU A 92 15.71 -1.98 10.33
N ALA A 93 14.95 -2.95 9.83
CA ALA A 93 15.47 -4.04 8.99
C ALA A 93 16.10 -3.53 7.70
N ILE A 94 15.50 -2.51 7.07
CA ILE A 94 16.05 -1.86 5.88
C ILE A 94 17.37 -1.16 6.23
N LYS A 95 17.39 -0.37 7.31
CA LYS A 95 18.58 0.37 7.75
C LYS A 95 19.74 -0.57 8.09
N GLU A 96 19.44 -1.73 8.67
CA GLU A 96 20.44 -2.66 9.22
C GLU A 96 20.74 -3.83 8.27
N GLY A 97 20.14 -3.85 7.07
CA GLY A 97 20.47 -4.81 6.02
C GLY A 97 19.94 -6.23 6.23
N TYR A 98 18.79 -6.39 6.90
CA TYR A 98 18.12 -7.68 7.08
C TYR A 98 16.66 -7.71 6.60
N ALA A 99 16.23 -6.71 5.83
CA ALA A 99 14.86 -6.63 5.32
C ALA A 99 14.46 -7.82 4.42
N GLU A 100 15.40 -8.35 3.63
CA GLU A 100 15.16 -9.51 2.75
C GLU A 100 14.90 -10.81 3.52
N ASP A 101 15.23 -10.86 4.81
CA ASP A 101 14.95 -12.02 5.66
C ASP A 101 13.59 -11.91 6.38
N LEU A 102 12.89 -10.78 6.22
CA LEU A 102 11.57 -10.61 6.83
C LEU A 102 10.54 -11.49 6.11
N PRO A 103 9.51 -12.00 6.82
CA PRO A 103 8.47 -12.79 6.17
C PRO A 103 7.70 -11.94 5.15
N ASP A 104 7.61 -12.41 3.91
CA ASP A 104 6.87 -11.74 2.84
C ASP A 104 5.45 -11.39 3.27
N GLN A 105 4.74 -12.30 3.93
CA GLN A 105 3.36 -12.05 4.40
C GLN A 105 3.26 -10.83 5.31
N SER A 106 4.28 -10.58 6.15
CA SER A 106 4.33 -9.40 7.01
C SER A 106 4.56 -8.13 6.21
N LEU A 107 5.45 -8.17 5.20
CA LEU A 107 5.71 -7.04 4.29
C LEU A 107 4.49 -6.74 3.41
N GLN A 108 3.86 -7.77 2.84
CA GLN A 108 2.63 -7.68 2.03
C GLN A 108 1.50 -7.02 2.82
N TRP A 109 1.25 -7.52 4.04
CA TRP A 109 0.23 -6.96 4.91
C TRP A 109 0.54 -5.51 5.29
N ALA A 110 1.77 -5.23 5.73
CA ALA A 110 2.19 -3.86 6.08
C ALA A 110 2.04 -2.90 4.89
N GLY A 111 2.44 -3.34 3.70
CA GLY A 111 2.33 -2.56 2.47
C GLY A 111 0.89 -2.23 2.11
N ARG A 112 -0.01 -3.22 2.16
CA ARG A 112 -1.45 -3.06 1.95
C ARG A 112 -2.08 -2.11 2.97
N GLU A 113 -1.82 -2.31 4.27
CA GLU A 113 -2.39 -1.46 5.31
C GLU A 113 -1.82 -0.03 5.25
N ALA A 114 -0.53 0.13 4.94
CA ALA A 114 0.07 1.43 4.69
C ALA A 114 -0.61 2.16 3.53
N TYR A 115 -0.98 1.44 2.45
CA TYR A 115 -1.72 2.01 1.34
C TYR A 115 -3.10 2.53 1.78
N PHE A 116 -3.88 1.73 2.51
CA PHE A 116 -5.19 2.17 3.03
C PHE A 116 -5.09 3.30 4.05
N ALA A 117 -3.96 3.41 4.75
CA ALA A 117 -3.66 4.53 5.64
C ALA A 117 -3.15 5.79 4.92
N GLY A 118 -3.10 5.81 3.58
CA GLY A 118 -2.58 6.92 2.78
C GLY A 118 -1.05 7.08 2.85
N LYS A 119 -0.33 6.12 3.43
CA LYS A 119 1.13 6.13 3.56
C LYS A 119 1.79 5.49 2.33
N TYR A 120 1.56 6.06 1.16
CA TYR A 120 1.96 5.48 -0.13
C TYR A 120 3.47 5.26 -0.28
N ALA A 121 4.31 6.13 0.29
CA ALA A 121 5.76 5.96 0.27
C ALA A 121 6.22 4.73 1.10
N ALA A 122 5.56 4.47 2.23
CA ALA A 122 5.82 3.27 3.01
C ALA A 122 5.28 2.02 2.29
N ALA A 123 4.08 2.11 1.72
CA ALA A 123 3.45 1.02 0.99
C ALA A 123 4.32 0.52 -0.17
N SER A 124 4.77 1.42 -1.05
CA SER A 124 5.65 1.06 -2.17
C SER A 124 6.95 0.41 -1.68
N ARG A 125 7.64 1.04 -0.73
CA ARG A 125 8.91 0.51 -0.18
C ARG A 125 8.78 -0.88 0.45
N PHE A 126 7.65 -1.20 1.08
CA PHE A 126 7.42 -2.53 1.66
C PHE A 126 7.10 -3.56 0.58
N LEU A 127 6.26 -3.21 -0.40
CA LEU A 127 5.85 -4.12 -1.47
C LEU A 127 6.95 -4.36 -2.50
N GLU A 128 7.85 -3.40 -2.72
CA GLU A 128 9.05 -3.55 -3.55
C GLU A 128 9.95 -4.70 -3.07
N ARG A 129 9.95 -5.01 -1.76
CA ARG A 129 10.73 -6.12 -1.19
C ARG A 129 10.14 -7.50 -1.47
N VAL A 130 8.88 -7.54 -1.86
CA VAL A 130 8.16 -8.78 -2.19
C VAL A 130 8.05 -8.95 -3.72
N ALA A 131 8.19 -7.84 -4.45
CA ALA A 131 8.11 -7.82 -5.90
C ALA A 131 9.35 -8.43 -6.53
N ASN A 132 9.17 -9.50 -7.31
CA ASN A 132 10.19 -10.11 -8.14
C ASN A 132 9.99 -9.62 -9.57
N LEU A 133 10.83 -8.67 -10.02
CA LEU A 133 10.77 -8.14 -11.38
C LEU A 133 11.33 -9.11 -12.43
N ASP A 134 12.21 -10.03 -12.03
CA ASP A 134 12.82 -11.01 -12.92
C ASP A 134 11.88 -12.20 -13.19
N GLU A 135 11.09 -12.58 -12.17
CA GLU A 135 10.05 -13.61 -12.27
C GLU A 135 8.67 -13.09 -11.80
N PRO A 136 8.00 -12.22 -12.59
CA PRO A 136 6.79 -11.52 -12.13
C PRO A 136 5.61 -12.40 -11.69
N ARG A 137 5.59 -13.66 -12.14
CA ARG A 137 4.56 -14.65 -11.79
C ARG A 137 4.70 -15.20 -10.38
N GLU A 138 5.87 -15.09 -9.77
CA GLU A 138 6.08 -15.48 -8.37
C GLU A 138 5.47 -14.46 -7.39
N THR A 139 5.36 -13.20 -7.81
CA THR A 139 4.74 -12.15 -7.01
C THR A 139 3.21 -12.23 -7.07
N PRO A 140 2.52 -12.27 -5.91
CA PRO A 140 1.06 -12.26 -5.89
C PRO A 140 0.48 -11.02 -6.59
N LYS A 141 -0.62 -11.20 -7.36
CA LYS A 141 -1.32 -10.09 -8.06
C LYS A 141 -1.64 -8.92 -7.14
N GLU A 142 -2.01 -9.20 -5.88
CA GLU A 142 -2.32 -8.18 -4.88
C GLU A 142 -1.12 -7.27 -4.54
N VAL A 143 0.10 -7.82 -4.51
CA VAL A 143 1.33 -7.03 -4.31
C VAL A 143 1.53 -6.08 -5.47
N TRP A 144 1.42 -6.57 -6.71
CA TRP A 144 1.52 -5.73 -7.90
C TRP A 144 0.46 -4.63 -7.94
N ARG A 145 -0.80 -4.91 -7.56
CA ARG A 145 -1.89 -3.92 -7.50
C ARG A 145 -1.53 -2.76 -6.57
N TYR A 146 -1.23 -3.06 -5.31
CA TYR A 146 -0.97 -1.99 -4.33
C TYR A 146 0.37 -1.31 -4.55
N LEU A 147 1.39 -2.03 -5.05
CA LEU A 147 2.66 -1.42 -5.40
C LEU A 147 2.46 -0.41 -6.53
N THR A 148 1.80 -0.81 -7.61
CA THR A 148 1.49 0.09 -8.73
C THR A 148 0.76 1.34 -8.25
N LYS A 149 -0.32 1.17 -7.47
CA LYS A 149 -1.10 2.29 -6.94
C LYS A 149 -0.25 3.21 -6.06
N ALA A 150 0.54 2.64 -5.14
CA ALA A 150 1.43 3.41 -4.28
C ALA A 150 2.49 4.19 -5.08
N LEU A 151 3.02 3.62 -6.16
CA LEU A 151 3.98 4.29 -7.04
C LEU A 151 3.32 5.44 -7.83
N VAL A 152 2.09 5.26 -8.33
CA VAL A 152 1.30 6.32 -8.96
C VAL A 152 1.07 7.49 -7.99
N GLU A 153 0.59 7.20 -6.78
CA GLU A 153 0.29 8.23 -5.77
C GLU A 153 1.56 8.95 -5.25
N THR A 154 2.74 8.34 -5.40
CA THR A 154 4.03 8.96 -5.05
C THR A 154 4.74 9.62 -6.23
N GLY A 155 4.14 9.62 -7.41
CA GLY A 155 4.72 10.22 -8.62
C GLY A 155 5.89 9.46 -9.24
N LYS A 156 6.15 8.22 -8.78
CA LYS A 156 7.17 7.31 -9.31
C LYS A 156 6.63 6.57 -10.54
N PHE A 157 6.36 7.35 -11.60
CA PHE A 157 5.55 6.88 -12.71
C PHE A 157 6.27 5.84 -13.58
N GLU A 158 7.58 5.95 -13.80
CA GLU A 158 8.36 4.95 -14.53
C GLU A 158 8.36 3.60 -13.82
N GLU A 159 8.53 3.58 -12.51
CA GLU A 159 8.42 2.34 -11.72
C GLU A 159 7.00 1.78 -11.78
N ALA A 160 5.98 2.63 -11.64
CA ALA A 160 4.58 2.21 -11.74
C ALA A 160 4.26 1.53 -13.08
N LEU A 161 4.86 2.00 -14.19
CA LEU A 161 4.68 1.36 -15.49
C LEU A 161 5.28 -0.04 -15.54
N LYS A 162 6.47 -0.25 -14.97
CA LYS A 162 7.07 -1.59 -14.90
C LYS A 162 6.18 -2.55 -14.12
N THR A 163 5.64 -2.12 -12.99
CA THR A 163 4.81 -2.97 -12.14
C THR A 163 3.45 -3.28 -12.77
N VAL A 164 2.82 -2.29 -13.40
CA VAL A 164 1.51 -2.50 -14.03
C VAL A 164 1.58 -3.33 -15.32
N GLU A 165 2.70 -3.26 -16.06
CA GLU A 165 2.94 -4.08 -17.24
C GLU A 165 3.13 -5.56 -16.91
N ASN A 166 3.68 -5.86 -15.72
CA ASN A 166 3.71 -7.21 -15.16
C ASN A 166 2.33 -7.67 -14.66
N LEU A 167 1.53 -6.77 -14.12
CA LEU A 167 0.20 -7.07 -13.55
C LEU A 167 -0.86 -7.39 -14.61
N ILE A 168 -1.02 -6.55 -15.62
CA ILE A 168 -2.13 -6.62 -16.59
C ILE A 168 -2.26 -8.00 -17.26
N PRO A 169 -1.17 -8.66 -17.70
CA PRO A 169 -1.25 -10.00 -18.30
C PRO A 169 -1.70 -11.09 -17.32
N MET A 170 -1.56 -10.84 -16.02
CA MET A 170 -1.98 -11.76 -14.96
C MET A 170 -3.43 -11.50 -14.53
N GLU A 171 -4.07 -10.40 -14.92
CA GLU A 171 -5.43 -10.08 -14.49
C GLU A 171 -6.52 -10.74 -15.35
N ASP A 172 -7.16 -11.76 -14.79
CA ASP A 172 -8.30 -12.46 -15.40
C ASP A 172 -9.63 -11.78 -15.08
N ASN A 173 -9.69 -11.01 -13.98
CA ASN A 173 -10.89 -10.29 -13.59
C ASN A 173 -10.98 -8.97 -14.36
N GLN A 174 -12.06 -8.80 -15.14
CA GLN A 174 -12.23 -7.62 -15.99
C GLN A 174 -12.21 -6.30 -15.22
N THR A 175 -12.82 -6.26 -14.03
CA THR A 175 -12.83 -5.07 -13.16
C THR A 175 -11.43 -4.72 -12.68
N GLN A 176 -10.65 -5.72 -12.22
CA GLN A 176 -9.26 -5.50 -11.78
C GLN A 176 -8.33 -5.15 -12.93
N LYS A 177 -8.57 -5.73 -14.12
CA LYS A 177 -7.83 -5.37 -15.33
C LYS A 177 -8.11 -3.92 -15.75
N ALA A 178 -9.36 -3.46 -15.66
CA ALA A 178 -9.72 -2.07 -15.92
C ALA A 178 -9.08 -1.12 -14.90
N ASP A 179 -9.03 -1.51 -13.62
CA ASP A 179 -8.35 -0.75 -12.56
C ASP A 179 -6.83 -0.64 -12.80
N ALA A 180 -6.17 -1.73 -13.21
CA ALA A 180 -4.76 -1.70 -13.61
C ALA A 180 -4.53 -0.82 -14.85
N LEU A 181 -5.42 -0.85 -15.84
CA LEU A 181 -5.35 0.05 -17.01
C LEU A 181 -5.56 1.52 -16.64
N LEU A 182 -6.41 1.81 -15.65
CA LEU A 182 -6.55 3.15 -15.08
C LEU A 182 -5.24 3.62 -14.42
N ASP A 183 -4.61 2.77 -13.61
CA ASP A 183 -3.32 3.10 -12.98
C ASP A 183 -2.21 3.31 -14.02
N LYS A 184 -2.17 2.47 -15.07
CA LYS A 184 -1.27 2.64 -16.22
C LYS A 184 -1.50 3.99 -16.90
N GLY A 185 -2.76 4.33 -17.17
CA GLY A 185 -3.12 5.60 -17.80
C GLY A 185 -2.73 6.82 -16.95
N ARG A 186 -2.88 6.74 -15.62
CA ARG A 186 -2.44 7.80 -14.68
C ARG A 186 -0.93 7.96 -14.69
N ALA A 187 -0.17 6.87 -14.65
CA ALA A 187 1.28 6.92 -14.76
C ALA A 187 1.73 7.55 -16.09
N LEU A 188 1.13 7.15 -17.21
CA LEU A 188 1.43 7.73 -18.53
C LEU A 188 1.10 9.23 -18.60
N LEU A 189 -0.04 9.66 -18.03
CA LEU A 189 -0.40 11.08 -17.94
C LEU A 189 0.64 11.88 -17.13
N GLY A 190 1.12 11.32 -16.03
CA GLY A 190 2.17 11.89 -15.18
C GLY A 190 3.49 12.06 -15.93
N LEU A 191 3.81 11.12 -16.83
CA LEU A 191 4.95 11.16 -17.75
C LEU A 191 4.72 12.01 -19.00
N LYS A 192 3.56 12.66 -19.14
CA LYS A 192 3.15 13.43 -20.33
C LYS A 192 3.12 12.59 -21.61
N ARG A 193 2.90 11.28 -21.49
CA ARG A 193 2.73 10.32 -22.61
C ARG A 193 1.24 10.20 -22.94
N ASP A 194 0.63 11.32 -23.31
CA ASP A 194 -0.83 11.46 -23.42
C ASP A 194 -1.46 10.48 -24.45
N ASP A 195 -0.79 10.20 -25.58
CA ASP A 195 -1.31 9.26 -26.60
C ASP A 195 -1.40 7.83 -26.08
N GLU A 196 -0.42 7.39 -25.28
CA GLU A 196 -0.42 6.06 -24.69
C GLU A 196 -1.40 5.97 -23.52
N ALA A 197 -1.57 7.07 -22.77
CA ALA A 197 -2.59 7.17 -21.74
C ALA A 197 -3.99 7.02 -22.33
N ARG A 198 -4.27 7.64 -23.49
CA ARG A 198 -5.53 7.47 -24.23
C ARG A 198 -5.78 6.01 -24.61
N LYS A 199 -4.78 5.31 -25.18
CA LYS A 199 -4.90 3.88 -25.49
C LYS A 199 -5.23 3.03 -24.26
N SER A 200 -4.65 3.37 -23.11
CA SER A 200 -4.93 2.67 -21.85
C SER A 200 -6.36 2.95 -21.35
N VAL A 201 -6.84 4.18 -21.48
CA VAL A 201 -8.23 4.58 -21.19
C VAL A 201 -9.22 3.87 -22.11
N ASP A 202 -8.95 3.83 -23.41
CA ASP A 202 -9.83 3.17 -24.39
C ASP A 202 -9.96 1.68 -24.05
N ALA A 203 -8.83 1.01 -23.82
CA ALA A 203 -8.81 -0.40 -23.39
C ALA A 203 -9.55 -0.61 -22.05
N ALA A 204 -9.47 0.33 -21.11
CA ALA A 204 -10.21 0.25 -19.85
C ALA A 204 -11.72 0.41 -20.08
N LEU A 205 -12.15 1.35 -20.93
CA LEU A 205 -13.57 1.58 -21.25
C LEU A 205 -14.20 0.40 -22.01
N GLU A 206 -13.43 -0.31 -22.85
CA GLU A 206 -13.88 -1.54 -23.52
C GLU A 206 -14.31 -2.64 -22.54
N LEU A 207 -13.69 -2.68 -21.35
CA LEU A 207 -14.03 -3.61 -20.27
C LEU A 207 -15.30 -3.22 -19.50
N ARG A 208 -15.91 -2.07 -19.83
CA ARG A 208 -17.12 -1.52 -19.20
C ARG A 208 -17.06 -1.50 -17.66
N PRO A 209 -16.02 -0.92 -17.05
CA PRO A 209 -15.94 -0.81 -15.61
C PRO A 209 -17.07 0.06 -15.07
N GLU A 210 -17.64 -0.35 -13.94
CA GLU A 210 -18.69 0.37 -13.23
C GLU A 210 -18.16 0.98 -11.92
N GLY A 211 -19.01 1.76 -11.25
CA GLY A 211 -18.71 2.36 -9.95
C GLY A 211 -17.45 3.23 -9.97
N ARG A 212 -16.66 3.17 -8.89
CA ARG A 212 -15.47 4.01 -8.70
C ARG A 212 -14.43 3.87 -9.81
N ILE A 213 -14.23 2.67 -10.34
CA ILE A 213 -13.24 2.41 -11.41
C ILE A 213 -13.72 3.05 -12.71
N GLY A 214 -14.98 2.81 -13.11
CA GLY A 214 -15.56 3.44 -14.30
C GLY A 214 -15.54 4.97 -14.22
N GLY A 215 -15.87 5.51 -13.04
CA GLY A 215 -15.73 6.94 -12.77
C GLY A 215 -14.29 7.43 -12.90
N GLY A 216 -13.32 6.71 -12.34
CA GLY A 216 -11.90 7.05 -12.44
C GLY A 216 -11.37 7.05 -13.88
N VAL A 217 -11.77 6.08 -14.70
CA VAL A 217 -11.43 6.02 -16.12
C VAL A 217 -12.02 7.21 -16.88
N ARG A 218 -13.27 7.58 -16.61
CA ARG A 218 -13.92 8.76 -17.20
C ARG A 218 -13.24 10.07 -16.78
N MET A 219 -12.85 10.19 -15.51
CA MET A 219 -12.08 11.35 -15.04
C MET A 219 -10.77 11.49 -15.82
N LEU A 220 -10.01 10.41 -15.96
CA LEU A 220 -8.75 10.43 -16.71
C LEU A 220 -8.97 10.74 -18.21
N SER A 221 -10.00 10.16 -18.83
CA SER A 221 -10.42 10.46 -20.21
C SER A 221 -10.70 11.96 -20.39
N GLY A 222 -11.50 12.54 -19.50
CA GLY A 222 -11.84 13.97 -19.55
C GLY A 222 -10.60 14.86 -19.39
N GLU A 223 -9.66 14.50 -18.52
CA GLU A 223 -8.41 15.25 -18.35
C GLU A 223 -7.53 15.23 -19.60
N LEU A 224 -7.38 14.07 -20.24
CA LEU A 224 -6.66 13.94 -21.51
C LEU A 224 -7.29 14.78 -22.62
N LYS A 225 -8.63 14.79 -22.71
CA LYS A 225 -9.39 15.61 -23.66
C LYS A 225 -9.25 17.11 -23.37
N LEU A 226 -9.23 17.52 -22.11
CA LEU A 226 -8.95 18.91 -21.74
C LEU A 226 -7.55 19.36 -22.15
N ARG A 227 -6.54 18.49 -22.00
CA ARG A 227 -5.17 18.77 -22.48
C ARG A 227 -5.11 18.89 -24.01
N ALA A 228 -5.96 18.14 -24.71
CA ALA A 228 -6.12 18.19 -26.16
C ALA A 228 -6.87 19.42 -26.68
N GLY A 229 -7.47 20.23 -25.80
CA GLY A 229 -8.37 21.33 -26.19
C GLY A 229 -9.80 20.89 -26.52
N GLU A 230 -10.14 19.62 -26.33
CA GLU A 230 -11.46 19.04 -26.61
C GLU A 230 -12.42 19.25 -25.42
N ALA A 231 -12.67 20.51 -25.06
CA ALA A 231 -13.40 20.88 -23.84
C ALA A 231 -14.83 20.31 -23.76
N GLU A 232 -15.54 20.24 -24.89
CA GLU A 232 -16.87 19.66 -24.96
C GLU A 232 -16.87 18.16 -24.65
N ALA A 233 -15.98 17.40 -25.30
CA ALA A 233 -15.86 15.97 -25.10
C ALA A 233 -15.39 15.63 -23.68
N ALA A 234 -14.52 16.46 -23.10
CA ALA A 234 -14.13 16.34 -21.69
C ALA A 234 -15.30 16.58 -20.74
N GLY A 235 -16.09 17.63 -21.00
CA GLY A 235 -17.29 17.94 -20.21
C GLY A 235 -18.28 16.78 -20.18
N ALA A 236 -18.45 16.06 -21.30
CA ALA A 236 -19.31 14.86 -21.35
C ALA A 236 -18.82 13.74 -20.41
N ASP A 237 -17.52 13.50 -20.32
CA ASP A 237 -16.96 12.49 -19.41
C ASP A 237 -17.14 12.90 -17.94
N PHE A 238 -16.87 14.15 -17.58
CA PHE A 238 -17.07 14.61 -16.21
C PHE A 238 -18.55 14.63 -15.82
N LEU A 239 -19.43 15.02 -16.74
CA LEU A 239 -20.87 14.98 -16.52
C LEU A 239 -21.36 13.54 -16.26
N TYR A 240 -20.84 12.56 -17.00
CA TYR A 240 -21.15 11.15 -16.73
C TYR A 240 -20.81 10.78 -15.28
N VAL A 241 -19.65 11.18 -14.79
CA VAL A 241 -19.25 10.92 -13.39
C VAL A 241 -20.22 11.59 -12.41
N VAL A 242 -20.53 12.87 -12.62
CA VAL A 242 -21.46 13.63 -11.76
C VAL A 242 -22.86 13.03 -11.73
N SER A 243 -23.34 12.51 -12.87
CA SER A 243 -24.70 12.00 -13.01
C SER A 243 -24.88 10.55 -12.56
N PHE A 244 -23.87 9.70 -12.74
CA PHE A 244 -24.04 8.25 -12.60
C PHE A 244 -23.14 7.61 -11.55
N ILE A 245 -22.14 8.31 -11.03
CA ILE A 245 -21.19 7.75 -10.05
C ILE A 245 -21.41 8.39 -8.68
N ASP A 246 -21.96 7.62 -7.75
CA ASP A 246 -22.14 8.03 -6.35
C ASP A 246 -20.89 7.69 -5.52
N ASP A 247 -19.81 8.44 -5.75
CA ASP A 247 -18.57 8.34 -4.97
C ASP A 247 -18.21 9.70 -4.39
N ARG A 248 -18.16 9.80 -3.05
CA ARG A 248 -17.96 11.07 -2.33
C ARG A 248 -16.58 11.67 -2.50
N ASP A 249 -15.58 10.89 -2.88
CA ASP A 249 -14.22 11.36 -3.12
C ASP A 249 -14.08 11.85 -4.57
N LEU A 250 -14.76 11.18 -5.51
CA LEU A 250 -14.67 11.45 -6.93
C LEU A 250 -15.59 12.59 -7.40
N LYS A 251 -16.83 12.61 -6.91
CA LYS A 251 -17.88 13.57 -7.34
C LYS A 251 -17.47 15.04 -7.22
N PRO A 252 -16.87 15.53 -6.12
CA PRO A 252 -16.47 16.94 -6.04
C PRO A 252 -15.40 17.30 -7.08
N SER A 253 -14.43 16.40 -7.31
CA SER A 253 -13.41 16.57 -8.34
C SER A 253 -14.03 16.63 -9.75
N ALA A 254 -15.03 15.77 -10.02
CA ALA A 254 -15.77 15.77 -11.28
C ALA A 254 -16.57 17.07 -11.51
N LEU A 255 -17.28 17.57 -10.49
CA LEU A 255 -17.99 18.85 -10.54
C LEU A 255 -17.03 20.01 -10.86
N TRP A 256 -15.88 20.04 -10.16
CA TRP A 256 -14.88 21.07 -10.36
C TRP A 256 -14.29 21.03 -11.79
N LYS A 257 -13.92 19.85 -12.29
CA LYS A 257 -13.40 19.66 -13.66
C LYS A 257 -14.45 19.94 -14.73
N LEU A 258 -15.71 19.55 -14.50
CA LEU A 258 -16.84 19.86 -15.38
C LEU A 258 -17.02 21.37 -15.51
N SER A 259 -16.98 22.11 -14.40
CA SER A 259 -17.10 23.57 -14.44
C SER A 259 -16.00 24.22 -15.28
N GLN A 260 -14.75 23.76 -15.16
CA GLN A 260 -13.65 24.24 -15.98
C GLN A 260 -13.82 23.91 -17.47
N ALA A 261 -14.30 22.70 -17.78
CA ALA A 261 -14.54 22.29 -19.15
C ALA A 261 -15.61 23.19 -19.82
N LEU A 262 -16.69 23.50 -19.09
CA LEU A 262 -17.75 24.39 -19.55
C LEU A 262 -17.25 25.83 -19.72
N SER A 263 -16.48 26.36 -18.76
CA SER A 263 -15.85 27.69 -18.88
C SER A 263 -14.94 27.76 -20.10
N LYS A 264 -14.10 26.74 -20.35
CA LYS A 264 -13.22 26.69 -21.54
C LYS A 264 -13.98 26.63 -22.86
N LYS A 265 -15.18 26.04 -22.87
CA LYS A 265 -16.09 26.03 -24.04
C LYS A 265 -16.88 27.34 -24.19
N GLY A 266 -16.79 28.26 -23.23
CA GLY A 266 -17.56 29.51 -23.22
C GLY A 266 -18.94 29.43 -22.57
N ASP A 267 -19.32 28.27 -22.00
CA ASP A 267 -20.56 28.10 -21.26
C ASP A 267 -20.40 28.53 -19.79
N SER A 268 -20.39 29.84 -19.57
CA SER A 268 -20.23 30.44 -18.24
C SER A 268 -21.41 30.14 -17.31
N ALA A 269 -22.62 30.04 -17.86
CA ALA A 269 -23.82 29.74 -17.07
C ALA A 269 -23.82 28.28 -16.57
N GLY A 270 -23.46 27.33 -17.44
CA GLY A 270 -23.28 25.93 -17.05
C GLY A 270 -22.16 25.76 -16.04
N ALA A 271 -21.03 26.46 -16.23
CA ALA A 271 -19.93 26.43 -15.27
C ALA A 271 -20.35 26.90 -13.86
N ALA A 272 -21.04 28.05 -13.78
CA ALA A 272 -21.52 28.60 -12.51
C ALA A 272 -22.48 27.63 -11.80
N LYS A 273 -23.40 27.01 -12.55
CA LYS A 273 -24.33 26.01 -12.00
C LYS A 273 -23.60 24.86 -11.28
N TYR A 274 -22.57 24.27 -11.90
CA TYR A 274 -21.85 23.15 -11.29
C TYR A 274 -20.90 23.58 -10.17
N GLN A 275 -20.41 24.83 -10.18
CA GLN A 275 -19.69 25.41 -9.05
C GLN A 275 -20.60 25.62 -7.83
N GLU A 276 -21.81 26.14 -8.04
CA GLU A 276 -22.81 26.27 -6.98
C GLU A 276 -23.18 24.90 -6.40
N GLN A 277 -23.36 23.89 -7.26
CA GLN A 277 -23.59 22.52 -6.82
C GLN A 277 -22.43 21.97 -5.96
N LEU A 278 -21.18 22.18 -6.40
CA LEU A 278 -19.99 21.80 -5.65
C LEU A 278 -19.95 22.47 -4.27
N ALA A 279 -20.16 23.79 -4.22
CA ALA A 279 -20.16 24.55 -2.96
C ALA A 279 -21.27 24.11 -2.01
N LYS A 280 -22.44 23.75 -2.55
CA LYS A 280 -23.60 23.29 -1.77
C LYS A 280 -23.42 21.88 -1.22
N GLU A 281 -22.97 20.94 -2.06
CA GLU A 281 -22.85 19.53 -1.68
C GLU A 281 -21.54 19.24 -0.92
N PHE A 282 -20.47 20.00 -1.18
CA PHE A 282 -19.13 19.76 -0.65
C PHE A 282 -18.45 21.06 -0.17
N PRO A 283 -19.01 21.78 0.81
CA PRO A 283 -18.55 23.11 1.24
C PRO A 283 -17.11 23.15 1.80
N ALA A 284 -16.59 22.01 2.26
CA ALA A 284 -15.23 21.89 2.80
C ALA A 284 -14.21 21.36 1.77
N TRP A 285 -14.65 20.99 0.57
CA TRP A 285 -13.75 20.43 -0.44
C TRP A 285 -12.89 21.50 -1.09
N LYS A 286 -11.65 21.15 -1.40
CA LYS A 286 -10.70 21.98 -2.14
C LYS A 286 -10.06 21.15 -3.26
N PRO A 287 -9.74 21.76 -4.42
CA PRO A 287 -8.99 21.08 -5.45
C PRO A 287 -7.61 20.65 -4.91
N ALA A 288 -7.17 19.45 -5.30
CA ALA A 288 -5.83 18.98 -4.97
C ALA A 288 -4.80 19.65 -5.91
N GLY A 289 -3.74 20.22 -5.34
CA GLY A 289 -2.61 20.77 -6.10
C GLY A 289 -2.64 22.28 -6.41
N GLU A 290 -3.38 23.08 -5.62
CA GLU A 290 -3.14 24.52 -5.47
C GLU A 290 -2.30 24.82 -4.22
#